data_AF-A0AAP8JWA5-F1
#
_entry.id   AF-A0AAP8JWA5-F1
#
_cell.length_a   1.000
_cell.length_b   1.000
_cell.length_c   1.000
_cell.angle_alpha   90.00
_cell.angle_beta   90.00
_cell.angle_gamma   90.00
#
_symmetry.space_group_name_H-M   'P 1'
#
loop_
_entity.id
_entity.type
_entity.pdbx_description
1 polymer ?
#
loop_
_entity_poly.entity_id
_entity_poly.type
_entity_poly.pdbx_seq_one_letter_code
_entity_poly.pdbx_strand_id
1 'polypeptide(L)'
;MEETEIKNYMLKKVLPWLLIHYDVDDLYIENKDAALKIIMEKLDEEEILDQKNMMLVTHGFHQSKKKFLEMLDRFDDEDFSENKEMLLFKAVSILESAVNKRLHQELQIQHGMSHGKIDNILTRLKVKEKLDWFLQILCGETFLQQKGWDKINPIITLRNSFIHPKPTDADKYTHQVDSISKESLLEFMEACTECYSFLNAIKSSEVEEYNEKIKRLTALVGQK
;
A
#
# COMPACT_ATOMS: atom_id res chain seq x y z
N MET A 1 -21.23 8.53 -13.12
CA MET A 1 -20.01 8.33 -13.93
C MET A 1 -20.41 7.39 -15.04
N GLU A 2 -20.42 7.87 -16.27
CA GLU A 2 -20.88 7.10 -17.44
C GLU A 2 -19.89 5.96 -17.75
N GLU A 3 -20.37 4.87 -18.34
CA GLU A 3 -19.56 3.68 -18.64
C GLU A 3 -18.29 4.01 -19.47
N THR A 4 -18.38 5.01 -20.33
CA THR A 4 -17.28 5.54 -21.15
C THR A 4 -16.21 6.25 -20.31
N GLU A 5 -16.59 6.94 -19.24
CA GLU A 5 -15.66 7.60 -18.32
C GLU A 5 -14.88 6.57 -17.49
N ILE A 6 -15.55 5.51 -17.05
CA ILE A 6 -14.93 4.38 -16.33
C ILE A 6 -13.90 3.68 -17.23
N LYS A 7 -14.27 3.37 -18.48
CA LYS A 7 -13.37 2.74 -19.45
C LYS A 7 -12.14 3.60 -19.74
N ASN A 8 -12.32 4.89 -19.99
CA ASN A 8 -11.21 5.81 -20.24
C ASN A 8 -10.29 5.98 -19.01
N TYR A 9 -10.85 5.99 -17.80
CA TYR A 9 -10.08 6.07 -16.56
C TYR A 9 -9.21 4.81 -16.35
N MET A 10 -9.79 3.63 -16.58
CA MET A 10 -9.07 2.36 -16.47
C MET A 10 -7.95 2.25 -17.51
N LEU A 11 -8.23 2.61 -18.77
CA LEU A 11 -7.24 2.64 -19.85
C LEU A 11 -6.04 3.54 -19.51
N LYS A 12 -6.27 4.76 -18.99
CA LYS A 12 -5.19 5.66 -18.58
C LYS A 12 -4.31 5.11 -17.46
N LYS A 13 -4.83 4.20 -16.63
CA LYS A 13 -4.07 3.59 -15.54
C LYS A 13 -3.33 2.32 -15.94
N VAL A 14 -3.93 1.50 -16.79
CA VAL A 14 -3.41 0.16 -17.11
C VAL A 14 -2.49 0.20 -18.33
N LEU A 15 -2.80 0.99 -19.35
CA LEU A 15 -2.03 1.00 -20.60
C LEU A 15 -0.54 1.39 -20.41
N PRO A 16 -0.19 2.44 -19.62
CA PRO A 16 1.21 2.76 -19.33
C PRO A 16 1.99 1.59 -18.72
N TRP A 17 1.33 0.79 -17.87
CA TRP A 17 1.94 -0.39 -17.26
C TRP A 17 2.20 -1.48 -18.30
N LEU A 18 1.22 -1.76 -19.17
CA LEU A 18 1.36 -2.75 -20.25
C LEU A 18 2.47 -2.40 -21.24
N LEU A 19 2.60 -1.10 -21.57
CA LEU A 19 3.63 -0.60 -22.48
C LEU A 19 5.03 -0.90 -21.98
N ILE A 20 5.28 -0.67 -20.68
CA ILE A 20 6.58 -0.97 -20.06
C ILE A 20 6.75 -2.48 -19.88
N HIS A 21 5.71 -3.18 -19.44
CA HIS A 21 5.76 -4.61 -19.16
C HIS A 21 6.17 -5.42 -20.40
N TYR A 22 5.67 -5.03 -21.57
CA TYR A 22 5.97 -5.70 -22.83
C TYR A 22 7.11 -5.08 -23.63
N ASP A 23 7.79 -4.07 -23.08
CA ASP A 23 8.94 -3.38 -23.68
C ASP A 23 8.61 -2.76 -25.06
N VAL A 24 7.43 -2.11 -25.15
CA VAL A 24 6.93 -1.48 -26.39
C VAL A 24 6.64 0.01 -26.21
N ASP A 25 7.15 0.63 -25.15
CA ASP A 25 6.91 2.03 -24.85
C ASP A 25 7.59 2.99 -25.83
N ASP A 26 8.82 2.71 -26.27
CA ASP A 26 9.48 3.47 -27.34
C ASP A 26 8.69 3.35 -28.65
N LEU A 27 8.27 2.13 -28.99
CA LEU A 27 7.41 1.88 -30.16
C LEU A 27 6.07 2.63 -30.05
N TYR A 28 5.51 2.80 -28.86
CA TYR A 28 4.27 3.55 -28.67
C TYR A 28 4.45 5.06 -28.89
N ILE A 29 5.64 5.60 -28.59
CA ILE A 29 5.98 6.99 -28.90
C ILE A 29 6.09 7.19 -30.42
N GLU A 30 6.66 6.23 -31.13
CA GLU A 30 6.88 6.30 -32.59
C GLU A 30 5.64 5.94 -33.41
N ASN A 31 4.95 4.86 -33.02
CA ASN A 31 3.81 4.29 -33.72
C ASN A 31 2.86 3.60 -32.72
N LYS A 32 1.88 4.38 -32.23
CA LYS A 32 0.87 3.94 -31.25
C LYS A 32 0.15 2.65 -31.68
N ASP A 33 -0.24 2.54 -32.94
CA ASP A 33 -1.06 1.42 -33.43
C ASP A 33 -0.27 0.10 -33.43
N ALA A 34 1.01 0.15 -33.81
CA ALA A 34 1.88 -1.01 -33.80
C ALA A 34 2.13 -1.53 -32.37
N ALA A 35 2.40 -0.63 -31.42
CA ALA A 35 2.59 -0.99 -30.01
C ALA A 35 1.32 -1.58 -29.39
N LEU A 36 0.15 -0.99 -29.67
CA LEU A 36 -1.12 -1.51 -29.18
C LEU A 36 -1.44 -2.90 -29.75
N LYS A 37 -1.10 -3.15 -31.01
CA LYS A 37 -1.29 -4.47 -31.62
C LYS A 37 -0.48 -5.55 -30.89
N ILE A 38 0.79 -5.27 -30.58
CA ILE A 38 1.65 -6.21 -29.83
C ILE A 38 1.10 -6.45 -28.43
N ILE A 39 0.62 -5.41 -27.73
CA ILE A 39 -0.01 -5.57 -26.41
C ILE A 39 -1.22 -6.49 -26.49
N MET A 40 -2.09 -6.30 -27.48
CA MET A 40 -3.29 -7.13 -27.63
C MET A 40 -2.93 -8.59 -27.92
N GLU A 41 -1.97 -8.83 -28.82
CA GLU A 41 -1.47 -10.17 -29.13
C GLU A 41 -0.92 -10.87 -27.87
N LYS A 42 -0.10 -10.18 -27.07
CA LYS A 42 0.44 -10.75 -25.82
C LYS A 42 -0.62 -10.95 -24.74
N LEU A 43 -1.59 -10.05 -24.60
CA LEU A 43 -2.69 -10.20 -23.64
C LEU A 43 -3.57 -11.40 -23.97
N ASP A 44 -3.82 -11.64 -25.27
CA ASP A 44 -4.57 -12.81 -25.75
C ASP A 44 -3.78 -14.10 -25.53
N GLU A 45 -2.46 -14.08 -25.71
CA GLU A 45 -1.57 -15.24 -25.46
C GLU A 45 -1.43 -15.58 -23.96
N GLU A 46 -1.39 -14.56 -23.10
CA GLU A 46 -1.12 -14.71 -21.66
C GLU A 46 -2.37 -14.85 -20.79
N GLU A 47 -3.58 -14.78 -21.38
CA GLU A 47 -4.89 -14.81 -20.70
C GLU A 47 -4.97 -13.85 -19.48
N ILE A 48 -4.20 -12.76 -19.50
CA ILE A 48 -4.06 -11.84 -18.34
C ILE A 48 -5.40 -11.21 -17.95
N LEU A 49 -6.27 -10.98 -18.93
CA LEU A 49 -7.61 -10.43 -18.71
C LEU A 49 -8.59 -11.45 -18.10
N ASP A 50 -8.29 -12.75 -18.19
CA ASP A 50 -9.10 -13.83 -17.61
C ASP A 50 -8.72 -14.17 -16.17
N GLN A 51 -7.61 -13.61 -15.67
CA GLN A 51 -7.21 -13.74 -14.28
C GLN A 51 -8.13 -12.90 -13.38
N LYS A 52 -9.07 -13.56 -12.69
CA LYS A 52 -10.01 -13.01 -11.69
C LYS A 52 -9.40 -12.13 -10.57
N ASN A 53 -8.07 -12.04 -10.48
CA ASN A 53 -7.35 -11.41 -9.38
C ASN A 53 -6.76 -10.03 -9.70
N MET A 54 -7.08 -9.41 -10.84
CA MET A 54 -6.60 -8.06 -11.16
C MET A 54 -7.39 -6.97 -10.39
N MET A 55 -7.45 -7.05 -9.06
CA MET A 55 -8.04 -5.98 -8.24
C MET A 55 -7.02 -4.88 -7.94
N LEU A 56 -6.90 -3.97 -8.91
CA LEU A 56 -6.30 -2.65 -8.75
C LEU A 56 -7.18 -1.77 -7.84
N VAL A 57 -7.07 -1.93 -6.52
CA VAL A 57 -7.64 -0.95 -5.57
C VAL A 57 -6.63 -0.62 -4.48
N THR A 58 -5.64 0.20 -4.81
CA THR A 58 -4.91 0.94 -3.78
C THR A 58 -5.56 2.30 -3.59
N HIS A 59 -6.37 2.47 -2.55
CA HIS A 59 -6.50 3.79 -1.95
C HIS A 59 -5.12 4.19 -1.43
N GLY A 60 -4.58 5.32 -1.89
CA GLY A 60 -3.24 5.77 -1.50
C GLY A 60 -3.18 6.06 0.01
N PHE A 61 -2.00 5.88 0.62
CA PHE A 61 -1.78 6.10 2.06
C PHE A 61 -2.38 7.43 2.54
N HIS A 62 -2.12 8.54 1.83
CA HIS A 62 -2.65 9.87 2.18
C HIS A 62 -4.18 9.94 2.17
N GLN A 63 -4.85 9.26 1.24
CA GLN A 63 -6.31 9.25 1.18
C GLN A 63 -6.89 8.44 2.34
N SER A 64 -6.29 7.28 2.64
CA SER A 64 -6.69 6.45 3.77
C SER A 64 -6.47 7.17 5.11
N LYS A 65 -5.32 7.84 5.27
CA LYS A 65 -5.04 8.73 6.42
C LYS A 65 -6.09 9.81 6.54
N LYS A 66 -6.36 10.58 5.47
CA LYS A 66 -7.33 11.67 5.47
C LYS A 66 -8.72 11.17 5.91
N LYS A 67 -9.22 10.09 5.28
CA LYS A 67 -10.52 9.50 5.64
C LYS A 67 -10.55 9.00 7.09
N PHE A 68 -9.45 8.47 7.60
CA PHE A 68 -9.36 8.03 8.99
C PHE A 68 -9.41 9.20 9.97
N LEU A 69 -8.66 10.28 9.70
CA LEU A 69 -8.67 11.47 10.55
C LEU A 69 -10.03 12.18 10.53
N GLU A 70 -10.66 12.32 9.37
CA GLU A 70 -12.02 12.85 9.25
C GLU A 70 -13.06 11.99 9.99
N MET A 71 -12.85 10.68 10.05
CA MET A 71 -13.69 9.79 10.83
C MET A 71 -13.43 9.98 12.31
N LEU A 72 -12.17 10.01 12.76
CA LEU A 72 -11.79 10.18 14.16
C LEU A 72 -12.32 11.48 14.77
N ASP A 73 -12.32 12.56 13.99
CA ASP A 73 -12.83 13.89 14.37
C ASP A 73 -14.36 13.93 14.56
N ARG A 74 -15.10 13.06 13.86
CA ARG A 74 -16.57 13.01 13.94
C ARG A 74 -17.09 12.26 15.16
N PHE A 75 -16.29 11.39 15.75
CA PHE A 75 -16.69 10.60 16.91
C PHE A 75 -16.64 11.52 18.13
N ASP A 76 -17.76 11.69 18.83
CA ASP A 76 -17.73 12.27 20.16
C ASP A 76 -17.08 11.29 21.16
N ASP A 77 -17.10 11.62 22.46
CA ASP A 77 -16.42 10.79 23.46
C ASP A 77 -17.15 9.46 23.73
N GLU A 78 -18.48 9.44 23.60
CA GLU A 78 -19.30 8.25 23.77
C GLU A 78 -19.11 7.31 22.58
N ASP A 79 -19.28 7.83 21.37
CA ASP A 79 -19.04 7.11 20.11
C ASP A 79 -17.62 6.54 20.08
N PHE A 80 -16.62 7.35 20.48
CA PHE A 80 -15.23 6.91 20.49
C PHE A 80 -15.02 5.73 21.44
N SER A 81 -15.59 5.81 22.64
CA SER A 81 -15.47 4.78 23.67
C SER A 81 -15.98 3.41 23.19
N GLU A 82 -17.12 3.40 22.49
CA GLU A 82 -17.71 2.17 21.94
C GLU A 82 -16.90 1.58 20.76
N ASN A 83 -16.05 2.38 20.11
CA ASN A 83 -15.43 2.03 18.84
C ASN A 83 -13.89 1.97 18.88
N LYS A 84 -13.27 2.06 20.07
CA LYS A 84 -11.81 2.09 20.25
C LYS A 84 -11.06 0.98 19.51
N GLU A 85 -11.52 -0.27 19.64
CA GLU A 85 -10.88 -1.40 18.97
C GLU A 85 -10.98 -1.28 17.44
N MET A 86 -12.16 -0.98 16.90
CA MET A 86 -12.35 -0.81 15.46
C MET A 86 -11.42 0.28 14.89
N LEU A 87 -11.30 1.42 15.60
CA LEU A 87 -10.41 2.51 15.24
C LEU A 87 -8.94 2.09 15.27
N LEU A 88 -8.52 1.35 16.31
CA LEU A 88 -7.19 0.76 16.43
C LEU A 88 -6.87 -0.18 15.26
N PHE A 89 -7.76 -1.13 14.96
CA PHE A 89 -7.60 -2.06 13.85
C PHE A 89 -7.49 -1.33 12.51
N LYS A 90 -8.33 -0.32 12.29
CA LYS A 90 -8.32 0.47 11.06
C LYS A 90 -7.04 1.28 10.92
N ALA A 91 -6.54 1.91 11.98
CA ALA A 91 -5.28 2.64 11.97
C ALA A 91 -4.11 1.73 11.59
N VAL A 92 -3.97 0.58 12.27
CA VAL A 92 -2.90 -0.40 11.96
C VAL A 92 -3.01 -0.95 10.54
N SER A 93 -4.22 -1.17 10.04
CA SER A 93 -4.45 -1.64 8.66
C SER A 93 -3.95 -0.65 7.60
N ILE A 94 -4.00 0.66 7.88
CA ILE A 94 -3.49 1.70 6.97
C ILE A 94 -1.96 1.61 6.87
N LEU A 95 -1.27 1.44 8.00
CA LEU A 95 0.17 1.22 8.04
C LEU A 95 0.55 -0.07 7.30
N GLU A 96 -0.09 -1.18 7.63
CA GLU A 96 0.16 -2.49 7.00
C GLU A 96 0.01 -2.41 5.49
N SER A 97 -1.05 -1.76 5.01
CA SER A 97 -1.29 -1.56 3.57
C SER A 97 -0.19 -0.72 2.91
N ALA A 98 0.27 0.34 3.58
CA ALA A 98 1.32 1.21 3.06
C ALA A 98 2.67 0.47 2.96
N VAL A 99 3.05 -0.24 4.02
CA VAL A 99 4.28 -1.05 4.06
C VAL A 99 4.23 -2.16 3.00
N ASN A 100 3.13 -2.90 2.93
CA ASN A 100 2.97 -3.98 1.95
C ASN A 100 3.03 -3.45 0.52
N LYS A 101 2.32 -2.35 0.23
CA LYS A 101 2.35 -1.74 -1.11
C LYS A 101 3.78 -1.36 -1.51
N ARG A 102 4.53 -0.75 -0.60
CA ARG A 102 5.92 -0.36 -0.88
C ARG A 102 6.80 -1.56 -1.17
N LEU A 103 6.79 -2.58 -0.30
CA LEU A 103 7.62 -3.77 -0.45
C LEU A 103 7.22 -4.57 -1.69
N HIS A 104 5.92 -4.60 -1.99
CA HIS A 104 5.42 -5.23 -3.20
C HIS A 104 6.00 -4.57 -4.46
N GLN A 105 6.03 -3.23 -4.51
CA GLN A 105 6.63 -2.53 -5.64
C GLN A 105 8.11 -2.86 -5.79
N GLU A 106 8.86 -2.92 -4.68
CA GLU A 106 10.28 -3.28 -4.71
C GLU A 106 10.50 -4.68 -5.28
N LEU A 107 9.80 -5.67 -4.73
CA LEU A 107 9.96 -7.07 -5.11
C LEU A 107 9.54 -7.33 -6.56
N GLN A 108 8.51 -6.63 -7.01
CA GLN A 108 8.04 -6.75 -8.39
C GLN A 108 9.04 -6.13 -9.37
N ILE A 109 9.53 -4.92 -9.10
CA ILE A 109 10.36 -4.15 -10.03
C ILE A 109 11.81 -4.63 -9.99
N GLN A 110 12.42 -4.76 -8.81
CA GLN A 110 13.83 -5.15 -8.71
C GLN A 110 14.06 -6.65 -8.91
N HIS A 111 13.12 -7.48 -8.49
CA HIS A 111 13.31 -8.93 -8.47
C HIS A 111 12.39 -9.69 -9.42
N GLY A 112 11.57 -8.99 -10.23
CA GLY A 112 10.67 -9.59 -11.22
C GLY A 112 9.67 -10.58 -10.61
N MET A 113 9.36 -10.46 -9.32
CA MET A 113 8.50 -11.44 -8.64
C MET A 113 7.02 -11.24 -9.02
N SER A 114 6.30 -12.35 -9.19
CA SER A 114 4.86 -12.32 -9.44
C SER A 114 4.07 -11.89 -8.20
N HIS A 115 2.91 -11.25 -8.42
CA HIS A 115 1.99 -10.81 -7.35
C HIS A 115 1.71 -11.92 -6.33
N GLY A 116 1.29 -13.11 -6.78
CA GLY A 116 0.96 -14.22 -5.88
C GLY A 116 2.16 -14.70 -5.05
N LYS A 117 3.39 -14.63 -5.57
CA LYS A 117 4.59 -14.96 -4.80
C LYS A 117 4.89 -13.90 -3.75
N ILE A 118 4.76 -12.63 -4.10
CA ILE A 118 4.96 -11.49 -3.21
C ILE A 118 3.95 -11.56 -2.05
N ASP A 119 2.67 -11.75 -2.34
CA ASP A 119 1.62 -11.83 -1.33
C ASP A 119 1.86 -12.99 -0.36
N ASN A 120 2.28 -14.15 -0.86
CA ASN A 120 2.65 -15.30 -0.02
C ASN A 120 3.82 -15.02 0.94
N ILE A 121 4.76 -14.17 0.54
CA ILE A 121 5.87 -13.72 1.41
C ILE A 121 5.34 -12.70 2.42
N LEU A 122 4.72 -11.62 1.94
CA LEU A 122 4.34 -10.48 2.78
C LEU A 122 3.24 -10.84 3.80
N THR A 123 2.33 -11.76 3.49
CA THR A 123 1.28 -12.21 4.43
C THR A 123 1.84 -12.94 5.65
N ARG A 124 3.01 -13.57 5.53
CA ARG A 124 3.65 -14.34 6.61
C ARG A 124 4.50 -13.47 7.54
N LEU A 125 4.89 -12.28 7.09
CA LEU A 125 5.76 -11.38 7.82
C LEU A 125 4.94 -10.36 8.64
N LYS A 126 5.32 -10.19 9.91
CA LYS A 126 4.81 -9.11 10.75
C LYS A 126 5.37 -7.77 10.28
N VAL A 127 4.67 -6.67 10.59
CA VAL A 127 5.14 -5.31 10.27
C VAL A 127 6.55 -5.04 10.79
N LYS A 128 6.85 -5.48 12.01
CA LYS A 128 8.20 -5.35 12.60
C LYS A 128 9.27 -6.03 11.73
N GLU A 129 8.99 -7.23 11.22
CA GLU A 129 9.92 -7.98 10.37
C GLU A 129 10.10 -7.31 9.01
N LYS A 130 9.00 -6.82 8.44
CA LYS A 130 8.97 -6.06 7.18
C LYS A 130 9.80 -4.77 7.24
N LEU A 131 9.75 -4.06 8.37
CA LEU A 131 10.43 -2.79 8.60
C LEU A 131 11.85 -2.94 9.16
N ASP A 132 12.32 -4.18 9.35
CA ASP A 132 13.62 -4.49 9.92
C ASP A 132 14.43 -5.38 8.99
N TRP A 133 14.70 -6.64 9.37
CA TRP A 133 15.58 -7.54 8.62
C TRP A 133 15.18 -7.68 7.15
N PHE A 134 13.87 -7.65 6.83
CA PHE A 134 13.44 -7.78 5.45
C PHE A 134 13.80 -6.55 4.62
N LEU A 135 13.64 -5.36 5.21
CA LEU A 135 14.07 -4.11 4.57
C LEU A 135 15.60 -4.03 4.46
N GLN A 136 16.31 -4.50 5.49
CA GLN A 136 17.78 -4.59 5.47
C GLN A 136 18.28 -5.50 4.33
N ILE A 137 17.59 -6.60 4.04
CA ILE A 137 17.92 -7.46 2.89
C ILE A 137 17.68 -6.74 1.56
N LEU A 138 16.60 -5.98 1.44
CA LEU A 138 16.23 -5.33 0.18
C LEU A 138 17.11 -4.12 -0.14
N CYS A 139 17.37 -3.26 0.85
CA CYS A 139 18.07 -1.99 0.61
C CYS A 139 19.06 -1.58 1.71
N GLY A 140 19.38 -2.47 2.66
CA GLY A 140 20.34 -2.19 3.73
C GLY A 140 19.81 -1.33 4.88
N GLU A 141 18.54 -0.93 4.84
CA GLU A 141 17.96 0.04 5.77
C GLU A 141 16.98 -0.60 6.78
N THR A 142 16.79 0.05 7.94
CA THR A 142 15.80 -0.36 8.95
C THR A 142 15.03 0.84 9.48
N PHE A 143 13.71 0.71 9.62
CA PHE A 143 12.90 1.76 10.24
C PHE A 143 12.87 1.65 11.78
N LEU A 144 13.29 0.51 12.37
CA LEU A 144 13.20 0.32 13.82
C LEU A 144 14.08 1.32 14.62
N GLN A 145 15.08 1.91 13.97
CA GLN A 145 15.96 2.91 14.57
C GLN A 145 15.44 4.35 14.43
N GLN A 146 14.33 4.54 13.72
CA GLN A 146 13.71 5.86 13.52
C GLN A 146 12.78 6.20 14.69
N LYS A 147 12.70 7.49 15.05
CA LYS A 147 11.88 7.98 16.18
C LYS A 147 10.41 7.58 16.07
N GLY A 148 9.86 7.52 14.86
CA GLY A 148 8.49 7.09 14.62
C GLY A 148 8.21 5.65 15.05
N TRP A 149 9.22 4.77 15.12
CA TRP A 149 9.01 3.38 15.54
C TRP A 149 8.52 3.25 16.98
N ASP A 150 9.01 4.10 17.89
CA ASP A 150 8.60 4.10 19.30
C ASP A 150 7.12 4.44 19.49
N LYS A 151 6.52 5.13 18.51
CA LYS A 151 5.09 5.45 18.48
C LYS A 151 4.27 4.37 17.76
N ILE A 152 4.86 3.70 16.77
CA ILE A 152 4.20 2.62 16.01
C ILE A 152 4.12 1.32 16.80
N ASN A 153 5.23 0.90 17.42
CA ASN A 153 5.37 -0.42 18.04
C ASN A 153 4.35 -0.69 19.16
N PRO A 154 4.08 0.24 20.09
CA PRO A 154 3.08 0.03 21.14
C PRO A 154 1.68 -0.23 20.57
N ILE A 155 1.28 0.52 19.54
CA ILE A 155 -0.05 0.42 18.91
C ILE A 155 -0.22 -0.89 18.14
N ILE A 156 0.82 -1.32 17.40
CA ILE A 156 0.81 -2.64 16.75
C ILE A 156 0.72 -3.76 17.79
N THR A 157 1.49 -3.65 18.88
CA THR A 157 1.51 -4.64 19.96
C THR A 157 0.14 -4.73 20.63
N LEU A 158 -0.48 -3.59 20.90
CA LEU A 158 -1.82 -3.48 21.45
C LEU A 158 -2.88 -4.08 20.51
N ARG A 159 -2.84 -3.78 19.21
CA ARG A 159 -3.74 -4.40 18.22
C ARG A 159 -3.60 -5.93 18.23
N ASN A 160 -2.36 -6.43 18.25
CA ASN A 160 -2.10 -7.86 18.26
C ASN A 160 -2.61 -8.57 19.53
N SER A 161 -2.69 -7.88 20.68
CA SER A 161 -3.26 -8.49 21.88
C SER A 161 -4.77 -8.73 21.79
N PHE A 162 -5.49 -8.05 20.89
CA PHE A 162 -6.92 -8.26 20.65
C PHE A 162 -7.21 -9.35 19.59
N ILE A 163 -6.22 -9.80 18.81
CA ILE A 163 -6.39 -10.84 17.78
C ILE A 163 -6.29 -12.25 18.37
N HIS A 164 -5.45 -12.43 19.39
CA HIS A 164 -5.31 -13.70 20.12
C HIS A 164 -6.47 -13.85 21.13
N PRO A 165 -6.83 -15.08 21.56
CA PRO A 165 -8.01 -15.29 22.41
C PRO A 165 -8.02 -14.31 23.58
N LYS A 166 -9.21 -13.70 23.80
CA LYS A 166 -9.41 -12.62 24.77
C LYS A 166 -8.68 -12.95 26.07
N PRO A 167 -8.00 -11.97 26.69
CA PRO A 167 -7.38 -12.19 27.99
C PRO A 167 -8.41 -12.86 28.91
N THR A 168 -8.05 -13.99 29.52
CA THR A 168 -8.87 -14.59 30.59
C THR A 168 -9.01 -13.67 31.80
N ASP A 169 -8.19 -12.62 31.83
CA ASP A 169 -8.15 -11.54 32.81
C ASP A 169 -8.89 -10.29 32.28
N ALA A 170 -10.06 -10.01 32.86
CA ALA A 170 -10.89 -8.87 32.49
C ALA A 170 -10.25 -7.51 32.83
N ASP A 171 -9.45 -7.43 33.89
CA ASP A 171 -8.79 -6.18 34.30
C ASP A 171 -7.70 -5.80 33.30
N LYS A 172 -6.95 -6.81 32.83
CA LYS A 172 -5.97 -6.62 31.76
C LYS A 172 -6.61 -6.16 30.46
N TYR A 173 -7.76 -6.71 30.09
CA TYR A 173 -8.50 -6.29 28.89
C TYR A 173 -8.98 -4.84 29.01
N THR A 174 -9.59 -4.47 30.14
CA THR A 174 -10.05 -3.09 30.40
C THR A 174 -8.89 -2.10 30.32
N HIS A 175 -7.76 -2.39 30.96
CA HIS A 175 -6.56 -1.55 30.87
C HIS A 175 -6.05 -1.37 29.43
N GLN A 176 -6.11 -2.43 28.61
CA GLN A 176 -5.72 -2.35 27.20
C GLN A 176 -6.68 -1.47 26.39
N VAL A 177 -7.99 -1.61 26.59
CA VAL A 177 -9.00 -0.77 25.93
C VAL A 177 -8.86 0.69 26.36
N ASP A 178 -8.65 0.95 27.64
CA ASP A 178 -8.50 2.31 28.17
C ASP A 178 -7.24 3.02 27.68
N SER A 179 -6.20 2.25 27.33
CA SER A 179 -4.98 2.81 26.72
C SER A 179 -5.18 3.36 25.31
N ILE A 180 -6.30 3.05 24.63
CA ILE A 180 -6.64 3.58 23.31
C ILE A 180 -7.30 4.95 23.48
N SER A 181 -6.58 6.01 23.09
CA SER A 181 -7.08 7.39 23.07
C SER A 181 -7.01 8.01 21.68
N LYS A 182 -7.80 9.06 21.42
CA LYS A 182 -7.74 9.81 20.15
C LYS A 182 -6.33 10.33 19.91
N GLU A 183 -5.69 10.90 20.94
CA GLU A 183 -4.32 11.41 20.89
C GLU A 183 -3.33 10.32 20.50
N SER A 184 -3.41 9.14 21.11
CA SER A 184 -2.52 8.02 20.77
C SER A 184 -2.65 7.57 19.30
N LEU A 185 -3.88 7.60 18.76
CA LEU A 185 -4.15 7.25 17.36
C LEU A 185 -3.68 8.36 16.39
N LEU A 186 -3.76 9.64 16.80
CA LEU A 186 -3.23 10.77 16.04
C LEU A 186 -1.69 10.69 15.96
N GLU A 187 -1.01 10.54 17.09
CA GLU A 187 0.45 10.37 17.15
C GLU A 187 0.90 9.17 16.31
N PHE A 188 0.16 8.06 16.39
CA PHE A 188 0.41 6.89 15.56
C PHE A 188 0.33 7.20 14.06
N MET A 189 -0.70 7.94 13.62
CA MET A 189 -0.88 8.28 12.21
C MET A 189 0.17 9.27 11.69
N GLU A 190 0.70 10.13 12.55
CA GLU A 190 1.87 10.96 12.26
C GLU A 190 3.12 10.11 12.06
N ALA A 191 3.41 9.20 13.00
CA ALA A 191 4.52 8.26 12.88
C ALA A 191 4.39 7.34 11.65
N CYS A 192 3.17 6.94 11.27
CA CYS A 192 2.92 6.23 10.02
C CYS A 192 3.26 7.07 8.79
N THR A 193 3.10 8.39 8.86
CA THR A 193 3.48 9.31 7.79
C THR A 193 4.99 9.41 7.67
N GLU A 194 5.70 9.47 8.79
CA GLU A 194 7.16 9.41 8.81
C GLU A 194 7.67 8.10 8.20
N CYS A 195 7.08 6.96 8.61
CA CYS A 195 7.40 5.65 8.05
C CYS A 195 7.15 5.61 6.54
N TYR A 196 5.99 6.09 6.08
CA TYR A 196 5.69 6.17 4.66
C TYR A 196 6.68 7.06 3.89
N SER A 197 7.06 8.21 4.44
CA SER A 197 8.06 9.10 3.83
C SER A 197 9.44 8.46 3.78
N PHE A 198 9.89 7.83 4.86
CA PHE A 198 11.15 7.08 4.92
C PHE A 198 11.19 5.99 3.84
N LEU A 199 10.15 5.15 3.79
CA LEU A 199 10.02 4.08 2.81
C LEU A 199 10.05 4.60 1.37
N ASN A 200 9.52 5.80 1.11
CA ASN A 200 9.58 6.43 -0.21
C ASN A 200 10.95 7.04 -0.52
N ALA A 201 11.71 7.48 0.47
CA ALA A 201 13.04 8.06 0.29
C ALA A 201 14.10 7.00 -0.01
N ILE A 202 13.93 5.78 0.51
CA ILE A 202 14.82 4.64 0.27
C ILE A 202 14.38 3.81 -0.96
N LYS A 203 13.70 4.44 -1.91
CA LYS A 203 13.36 3.77 -3.17
C LYS A 203 14.62 3.47 -3.95
N SER A 204 14.65 2.30 -4.55
CA SER A 204 15.67 2.00 -5.53
C SER A 204 15.49 2.84 -6.78
N SER A 205 16.62 3.12 -7.44
CA SER A 205 16.67 3.86 -8.69
C SER A 205 15.77 3.23 -9.75
N GLU A 206 15.69 1.90 -9.82
CA GLU A 206 14.84 1.17 -10.77
C GLU A 206 13.35 1.48 -10.55
N VAL A 207 12.92 1.61 -9.29
CA VAL A 207 11.53 2.00 -8.97
C VAL A 207 11.28 3.46 -9.32
N GLU A 208 12.25 4.35 -9.14
CA GLU A 208 12.12 5.76 -9.52
C GLU A 208 12.03 5.93 -11.03
N GLU A 209 12.94 5.29 -11.78
CA GLU A 209 12.95 5.27 -13.25
C GLU A 209 11.64 4.70 -13.81
N TYR A 210 11.16 3.58 -13.26
CA TYR A 210 9.88 2.99 -13.62
C TYR A 210 8.71 3.96 -13.39
N ASN A 211 8.67 4.64 -12.24
CA ASN A 211 7.62 5.61 -11.93
C ASN A 211 7.67 6.84 -12.84
N GLU A 212 8.85 7.33 -13.21
CA GLU A 212 9.00 8.39 -14.21
C GLU A 212 8.48 7.96 -15.57
N LYS A 213 8.84 6.74 -16.01
CA LYS A 213 8.41 6.16 -17.27
C LYS A 213 6.89 6.04 -17.33
N ILE A 214 6.26 5.51 -16.28
CA ILE A 214 4.80 5.48 -16.13
C ILE A 214 4.20 6.88 -16.22
N LYS A 215 4.73 7.87 -15.49
CA LYS A 215 4.20 9.24 -15.48
C LYS A 215 4.23 9.88 -16.88
N ARG A 216 5.33 9.70 -17.62
CA ARG A 216 5.48 10.17 -19.00
C ARG A 216 4.45 9.51 -19.91
N LEU A 217 4.33 8.19 -19.85
CA LEU A 217 3.37 7.42 -20.65
C LEU A 217 1.91 7.74 -20.31
N THR A 218 1.57 7.90 -19.03
CA THR A 218 0.22 8.33 -18.61
C THR A 218 -0.15 9.69 -19.21
N ALA A 219 0.79 10.64 -19.25
CA ALA A 219 0.57 11.93 -19.88
C ALA A 219 0.30 11.79 -21.39
N LEU A 220 1.05 10.92 -22.09
CA LEU A 220 0.88 10.65 -23.52
C LEU A 220 -0.45 9.96 -23.85
N VAL A 221 -0.87 8.98 -23.04
CA VAL A 221 -2.20 8.33 -23.16
C VAL A 221 -3.32 9.33 -22.83
N GLY A 222 -3.02 10.32 -21.98
CA GLY A 222 -3.93 11.38 -21.57
C GLY A 222 -4.23 12.43 -22.64
N GLN A 223 -3.34 12.60 -23.62
CA GLN A 223 -3.48 13.51 -24.75
C GLN A 223 -4.42 12.88 -25.81
N LYS A 224 -5.68 13.27 -25.78
CA LYS A 224 -6.64 13.16 -26.89
C LYS A 224 -6.94 14.55 -27.40
#